data_AF-A0A936TYT1-F1
#
_entry.id   AF-A0A936TYT1-F1
#
_cell.length_a   1.000
_cell.length_b   1.000
_cell.length_c   1.000
_cell.angle_alpha   90.00
_cell.angle_beta   90.00
_cell.angle_gamma   90.00
#
_symmetry.space_group_name_H-M   'P 1'
#
loop_
_entity.id
_entity.type
_entity.pdbx_description
1 polymer ?
#
loop_
_entity_poly.entity_id
_entity_poly.type
_entity_poly.pdbx_seq_one_letter_code
_entity_poly.pdbx_strand_id
1 'polypeptide(L)'
;MNHVSKQLTQANRAGMEAFETMAVAAFGALERMAALNLGAARNLLEQRGSNSRRMLTATDPQSVMSLHAGLILEDSKQAMDYSQRVFEISCQAGESMSRVLGMRIPEDIPGQQ
;
A
#
# COMPACT_ATOMS: atom_id res chain seq x y z
N MET A 1 -1.61 -17.07 -46.72
CA MET A 1 -1.68 -15.63 -46.37
C MET A 1 -2.64 -15.29 -45.21
N ASN A 2 -3.71 -16.04 -44.94
CA ASN A 2 -4.65 -15.71 -43.84
C ASN A 2 -4.16 -15.97 -42.39
N HIS A 3 -3.21 -16.89 -42.18
CA HIS A 3 -2.75 -17.24 -40.83
C HIS A 3 -1.85 -16.19 -40.18
N VAL A 4 -0.97 -15.57 -40.98
CA VAL A 4 -0.06 -14.51 -40.51
C VAL A 4 -0.86 -13.27 -40.07
N SER A 5 -1.89 -12.89 -40.84
CA SER A 5 -2.79 -11.78 -40.46
C SER A 5 -3.57 -12.09 -39.18
N LYS A 6 -4.12 -13.30 -39.03
CA LYS A 6 -4.83 -13.71 -37.80
C LYS A 6 -3.93 -13.72 -36.57
N GLN A 7 -2.70 -14.23 -36.68
CA GLN A 7 -1.75 -14.21 -35.55
C GLN A 7 -1.34 -12.79 -35.17
N LEU A 8 -1.14 -11.91 -36.14
CA LEU A 8 -0.84 -10.49 -35.87
C LEU A 8 -2.00 -9.79 -35.14
N THR A 9 -3.24 -10.01 -35.58
CA THR A 9 -4.42 -9.47 -34.89
C THR A 9 -4.55 -10.04 -33.47
N GLN A 10 -4.29 -11.33 -33.28
CA GLN A 10 -4.33 -11.97 -31.96
C GLN A 10 -3.25 -11.44 -31.01
N ALA A 11 -2.02 -11.23 -31.51
CA ALA A 11 -0.93 -10.65 -30.75
C ALA A 11 -1.22 -9.19 -30.33
N ASN A 12 -1.76 -8.38 -31.25
CA ASN A 12 -2.17 -7.00 -30.92
C ASN A 12 -3.26 -6.97 -29.84
N ARG A 13 -4.23 -7.89 -29.92
CA ARG A 13 -5.29 -8.01 -28.91
C ARG A 13 -4.74 -8.42 -27.54
N ALA A 14 -3.87 -9.43 -27.48
CA ALA A 14 -3.22 -9.84 -26.24
C ALA A 14 -2.38 -8.70 -25.63
N GLY A 15 -1.69 -7.90 -26.46
CA GLY A 15 -0.97 -6.71 -26.02
C GLY A 15 -1.89 -5.63 -25.44
N MET A 16 -3.06 -5.42 -26.03
CA MET A 16 -4.08 -4.50 -25.50
C MET A 16 -4.64 -4.97 -24.15
N GLU A 17 -4.99 -6.26 -24.03
CA GLU A 17 -5.49 -6.86 -22.78
C GLU A 17 -4.41 -6.79 -21.66
N ALA A 18 -3.14 -7.00 -22.02
CA ALA A 18 -2.01 -6.81 -21.12
C ALA A 18 -1.88 -5.35 -20.65
N PHE A 19 -1.96 -4.38 -21.57
CA PHE A 19 -1.92 -2.96 -21.26
C PHE A 19 -3.07 -2.54 -20.34
N GLU A 20 -4.30 -2.97 -20.64
CA GLU A 20 -5.48 -2.69 -19.83
C GLU A 20 -5.29 -3.19 -18.40
N THR A 21 -4.83 -4.43 -18.23
CA THR A 21 -4.59 -5.01 -16.91
C THR A 21 -3.53 -4.23 -16.13
N MET A 22 -2.43 -3.84 -16.79
CA MET A 22 -1.39 -3.01 -16.17
C MET A 22 -1.90 -1.63 -15.77
N ALA A 23 -2.70 -0.98 -16.62
CA ALA A 23 -3.27 0.33 -16.35
C ALA A 23 -4.22 0.28 -15.14
N VAL A 24 -5.11 -0.72 -15.08
CA VAL A 24 -6.01 -0.93 -13.94
C VAL A 24 -5.22 -1.16 -12.65
N ALA A 25 -4.17 -1.98 -12.68
CA ALA A 25 -3.31 -2.21 -11.52
C ALA A 25 -2.62 -0.93 -11.05
N ALA A 26 -2.06 -0.14 -11.98
CA ALA A 26 -1.37 1.10 -11.66
C ALA A 26 -2.31 2.17 -11.09
N PHE A 27 -3.46 2.42 -11.72
CA PHE A 27 -4.43 3.39 -11.22
C PHE A 27 -5.03 2.97 -9.89
N GLY A 28 -5.34 1.67 -9.72
CA GLY A 28 -5.81 1.15 -8.44
C GLY A 28 -4.78 1.30 -7.32
N ALA A 29 -3.48 1.12 -7.62
CA ALA A 29 -2.41 1.35 -6.65
C ALA A 29 -2.32 2.84 -6.25
N LEU A 30 -2.41 3.75 -7.22
CA LEU A 30 -2.40 5.19 -6.95
C LEU A 30 -3.59 5.63 -6.10
N GLU A 31 -4.80 5.12 -6.39
CA GLU A 31 -6.00 5.39 -5.60
C GLU A 31 -5.81 4.92 -4.15
N ARG A 32 -5.28 3.70 -3.95
CA ARG A 32 -5.01 3.16 -2.60
C ARG A 32 -3.95 3.95 -1.86
N MET A 33 -2.89 4.40 -2.53
CA MET A 33 -1.86 5.27 -1.92
C MET A 33 -2.45 6.62 -1.52
N ALA A 34 -3.28 7.22 -2.37
CA ALA A 34 -3.97 8.47 -2.04
C ALA A 34 -4.90 8.31 -0.83
N ALA A 35 -5.67 7.22 -0.79
CA ALA A 35 -6.52 6.89 0.35
C ALA A 35 -5.71 6.67 1.63
N LEU A 36 -4.57 5.99 1.54
CA LEU A 36 -3.65 5.78 2.65
C LEU A 36 -3.13 7.11 3.20
N ASN A 37 -2.67 8.01 2.33
CA ASN A 37 -2.17 9.34 2.70
C ASN A 37 -3.25 10.19 3.37
N LEU A 38 -4.46 10.18 2.81
CA LEU A 38 -5.60 10.90 3.40
C LEU A 38 -5.96 10.33 4.79
N GLY A 39 -5.96 9.01 4.93
CA GLY A 39 -6.18 8.33 6.20
C GLY A 39 -5.12 8.68 7.25
N ALA A 40 -3.84 8.70 6.87
CA ALA A 40 -2.73 9.10 7.73
C ALA A 40 -2.86 10.56 8.16
N ALA A 41 -3.15 11.49 7.23
CA ALA A 41 -3.34 12.90 7.53
C ALA A 41 -4.52 13.13 8.48
N ARG A 42 -5.66 12.46 8.25
CA ARG A 42 -6.83 12.53 9.12
C ARG A 42 -6.50 12.03 10.52
N ASN A 43 -5.84 10.89 10.62
CA ASN A 43 -5.47 10.31 11.91
C ASN A 43 -4.51 11.23 12.68
N LEU A 44 -3.51 11.81 12.02
CA LEU A 44 -2.62 12.82 12.63
C LEU A 44 -3.39 14.04 13.17
N LEU A 45 -4.39 14.54 12.45
CA LEU A 45 -5.22 15.65 12.91
C LEU A 45 -6.07 15.28 14.13
N GLU A 46 -6.70 14.09 14.11
CA GLU A 46 -7.49 13.56 15.23
C GLU A 46 -6.62 13.38 16.49
N GLN A 47 -5.41 12.81 16.32
CA GLN A 47 -4.45 12.65 17.41
C GLN A 47 -3.99 13.98 17.98
N ARG A 48 -3.69 14.99 17.15
CA ARG A 48 -3.31 16.33 17.64
C ARG A 48 -4.42 16.98 18.46
N GLY A 49 -5.67 16.88 18.02
CA GLY A 49 -6.82 17.39 18.78
C GLY A 49 -7.00 16.68 20.12
N SER A 50 -6.95 15.35 20.12
CA SER A 50 -7.04 14.53 21.34
C SER A 50 -5.88 14.81 22.31
N ASN A 51 -4.65 14.86 21.79
CA ASN A 51 -3.46 15.09 22.59
C ASN A 51 -3.45 16.51 23.21
N SER A 52 -3.79 17.54 22.43
CA SER A 52 -3.94 18.90 22.95
C SER A 52 -4.93 18.95 24.11
N ARG A 53 -6.06 18.26 24.00
CA ARG A 53 -7.05 18.19 25.09
C ARG A 53 -6.51 17.46 26.32
N ARG A 54 -5.80 16.33 26.13
CA ARG A 54 -5.17 15.56 27.23
C ARG A 54 -4.13 16.40 27.97
N MET A 55 -3.31 17.16 27.24
CA MET A 55 -2.32 18.06 27.82
C MET A 55 -2.98 19.19 28.63
N LEU A 56 -4.07 19.79 28.14
CA LEU A 56 -4.79 20.85 28.83
C LEU A 56 -5.50 20.39 30.13
N THR A 57 -5.82 19.11 30.24
CA THR A 57 -6.44 18.52 31.43
C THR A 57 -5.46 17.86 32.39
N ALA A 58 -4.16 17.82 32.05
CA ALA A 58 -3.14 17.21 32.88
C ALA A 58 -2.86 18.09 34.11
N THR A 59 -3.06 17.55 35.31
CA THR A 59 -2.95 18.29 36.58
C THR A 59 -1.60 18.16 37.27
N ASP A 60 -0.76 17.20 36.88
CA ASP A 60 0.55 16.97 37.51
C ASP A 60 1.67 16.69 36.48
N PRO A 61 2.94 17.01 36.77
CA PRO A 61 4.06 16.80 35.84
C PRO A 61 4.31 15.34 35.43
N GLN A 62 3.96 14.37 36.29
CA GLN A 62 4.20 12.94 36.05
C GLN A 62 3.21 12.39 35.02
N SER A 63 1.98 12.90 35.02
CA SER A 63 0.98 12.64 33.99
C SER A 63 1.44 13.17 32.62
N VAL A 64 2.05 14.35 32.55
CA VAL A 64 2.58 14.92 31.29
C VAL A 64 3.70 14.06 30.72
N MET A 65 4.62 13.58 31.56
CA MET A 65 5.71 12.69 31.13
C MET A 65 5.17 11.37 30.56
N SER A 66 4.16 10.80 31.21
CA SER A 66 3.49 9.56 30.78
C SER A 66 2.72 9.76 29.48
N LEU A 67 2.06 10.92 29.30
CA LEU A 67 1.44 11.30 28.04
C LEU A 67 2.47 11.36 26.91
N HIS A 68 3.62 11.99 27.15
CA HIS A 68 4.68 12.13 26.14
C HIS A 68 5.25 10.78 25.70
N ALA A 69 5.54 9.88 26.64
CA ALA A 69 6.03 8.53 26.34
C ALA A 69 5.01 7.70 25.55
N GLY A 70 3.71 7.82 25.89
CA GLY A 70 2.64 7.13 25.17
C GLY A 70 2.46 7.62 23.73
N LEU A 71 2.65 8.91 23.47
CA LEU A 71 2.59 9.47 22.11
C LEU A 71 3.73 8.97 21.24
N ILE A 72 4.96 8.94 21.77
CA ILE A 72 6.13 8.45 21.02
C ILE A 72 5.94 6.99 20.59
N LEU A 73 5.38 6.16 21.48
CA LEU A 73 5.10 4.76 21.18
C LEU A 73 4.02 4.62 20.08
N GLU A 74 2.94 5.40 20.17
CA GLU A 74 1.85 5.36 19.18
C GLU A 74 2.31 5.87 17.81
N ASP A 75 3.05 6.99 17.77
CA ASP A 75 3.63 7.55 16.54
C ASP A 75 4.53 6.52 15.83
N SER A 76 5.34 5.79 16.61
CA SER A 76 6.22 4.74 16.09
C SER A 76 5.42 3.60 15.46
N LYS A 77 4.37 3.13 16.14
CA LYS A 77 3.48 2.09 15.61
C LYS A 77 2.81 2.55 14.33
N GLN A 78 2.33 3.79 14.30
CA GLN A 78 1.65 4.34 13.13
C GLN A 78 2.57 4.46 11.91
N ALA A 79 3.84 4.85 12.13
CA ALA A 79 4.84 4.91 11.07
C ALA A 79 5.16 3.52 10.50
N MET A 80 5.33 2.52 11.37
CA MET A 80 5.54 1.12 10.95
C MET A 80 4.36 0.61 10.12
N ASP A 81 3.15 0.78 10.64
CA ASP A 81 1.90 0.44 9.98
C ASP A 81 1.75 1.10 8.59
N TYR A 82 2.09 2.38 8.47
CA TYR A 82 2.06 3.11 7.20
C TYR A 82 3.07 2.51 6.22
N SER A 83 4.30 2.25 6.65
CA SER A 83 5.35 1.67 5.81
C SER A 83 4.98 0.27 5.30
N GLN A 84 4.39 -0.57 6.15
CA GLN A 84 3.88 -1.88 5.77
C GLN A 84 2.78 -1.76 4.71
N ARG A 85 1.81 -0.85 4.89
CA ARG A 85 0.74 -0.65 3.91
C ARG A 85 1.26 -0.14 2.55
N VAL A 86 2.26 0.73 2.54
CA VAL A 86 2.94 1.16 1.30
C VAL A 86 3.58 -0.04 0.59
N PHE A 87 4.26 -0.91 1.34
CA PHE A 87 4.86 -2.12 0.79
C PHE A 87 3.80 -3.06 0.21
N GLU A 88 2.72 -3.32 0.94
CA GLU A 88 1.60 -4.17 0.50
C GLU A 88 0.96 -3.68 -0.80
N ILE A 89 0.66 -2.37 -0.91
CA ILE A 89 0.10 -1.79 -2.14
C ILE A 89 1.05 -1.98 -3.32
N SER A 90 2.36 -1.77 -3.09
CA SER A 90 3.38 -1.91 -4.12
C SER A 90 3.52 -3.35 -4.59
N CYS A 91 3.54 -4.31 -3.67
CA CYS A 91 3.58 -5.74 -3.98
C CYS A 91 2.34 -6.19 -4.77
N GLN A 92 1.15 -5.74 -4.38
CA GLN A 92 -0.09 -6.10 -5.05
C GLN A 92 -0.14 -5.59 -6.50
N ALA A 93 0.38 -4.39 -6.75
CA ALA A 93 0.53 -3.85 -8.09
C ALA A 93 1.54 -4.68 -8.91
N GLY A 94 2.70 -4.98 -8.32
CA GLY A 94 3.76 -5.79 -8.95
C GLY A 94 3.31 -7.21 -9.30
N GLU A 95 2.56 -7.88 -8.42
CA GLU A 95 2.02 -9.23 -8.66
C GLU A 95 1.05 -9.23 -9.86
N SER A 96 0.20 -8.21 -9.95
CA SER A 96 -0.74 -8.04 -11.07
C SER A 96 0.01 -7.88 -12.40
N MET A 97 1.14 -7.17 -12.41
CA MET A 97 2.00 -7.01 -13.58
C MET A 97 2.75 -8.30 -13.94
N SER A 98 3.33 -9.00 -12.96
CA SER A 98 4.04 -10.26 -13.17
C SER A 98 3.14 -11.33 -13.78
N ARG A 99 1.86 -11.37 -13.38
CA ARG A 99 0.85 -12.28 -13.93
C ARG A 99 0.63 -12.06 -15.43
N VAL A 100 0.55 -10.80 -15.86
CA VAL A 100 0.39 -10.42 -17.29
C VAL A 100 1.61 -10.83 -18.12
N LEU A 101 2.81 -10.73 -17.53
CA LEU A 101 4.07 -11.10 -18.19
C LEU A 101 4.34 -12.60 -18.18
N GLY A 102 3.46 -13.42 -17.58
CA GLY A 102 3.67 -14.87 -17.44
C GLY A 102 4.81 -15.23 -16.49
N MET A 103 5.33 -14.27 -15.73
CA MET A 103 6.31 -14.51 -14.68
C MET A 103 5.59 -15.10 -13.47
N ARG A 104 5.43 -16.42 -13.46
CA ARG A 104 5.02 -17.15 -12.25
C ARG A 104 6.14 -16.99 -11.22
N ILE A 105 5.88 -16.35 -10.08
CA ILE A 105 6.79 -16.44 -8.93
C ILE A 105 6.79 -17.93 -8.54
N PRO A 106 7.94 -18.63 -8.54
CA PRO A 106 7.97 -20.01 -8.11
C PRO A 106 7.57 -20.08 -6.63
N GLU A 107 6.48 -20.77 -6.33
CA GLU A 107 6.06 -21.08 -4.96
C GLU A 107 6.91 -22.19 -4.31
N ASP A 108 7.92 -22.69 -5.02
CA ASP A 108 8.78 -23.77 -4.52
C ASP A 108 10.00 -23.15 -3.83
N ILE A 109 9.93 -23.00 -2.51
CA ILE A 109 11.12 -22.88 -1.67
C ILE A 109 11.64 -24.31 -1.50
N PRO A 110 12.77 -24.69 -2.15
CA PRO A 110 13.31 -26.03 -1.98
C PRO A 110 13.99 -26.09 -0.61
N GLY A 111 13.40 -26.83 0.34
CA GLY A 111 14.11 -27.07 1.61
C GLY A 111 13.35 -27.59 2.83
N GLN A 112 12.09 -28.03 2.73
CA GLN A 112 11.41 -28.71 3.84
C GLN A 112 10.74 -29.99 3.32
N GLN A 113 11.53 -31.07 3.22
CA GLN A 113 11.05 -32.45 3.36
C GLN A 113 11.59 -33.00 4.67
#